data_AF-A0A3M1Q2Z6-F1
#
_entry.id   AF-A0A3M1Q2Z6-F1
#
_cell.length_a   1.000
_cell.length_b   1.000
_cell.length_c   1.000
_cell.angle_alpha   90.00
_cell.angle_beta   90.00
_cell.angle_gamma   90.00
#
_symmetry.space_group_name_H-M   'P 1'
#
loop_
_entity.id
_entity.type
_entity.pdbx_description
1 polymer ?
#
loop_
_entity_poly.entity_id
_entity_poly.type
_entity_poly.pdbx_seq_one_letter_code
_entity_poly.pdbx_strand_id
1 'polypeptide(L)'
;PEPEKVDPTNDYDELDCILDFDDVRRYGLLGLGTAAAVVIPESADVRDVLVNVCRFYAMESCGQCTHCREGCTWMYKIAQRIREGAGRLVDLDLLVEVTQNMGMMPGMNICGLSDGAAWPIRTLVQKFREEFEAHIKAQPPDAALKRIREVNPAAYELPILQGRATQAPGGTYLEVE
;
A
#
# COMPACT_ATOMS: atom_id res chain seq x y z
N PRO A 1 -18.61 -14.93 5.51
CA PRO A 1 -19.57 -14.01 4.86
C PRO A 1 -18.80 -13.02 3.98
N GLU A 2 -18.99 -13.10 2.66
CA GLU A 2 -18.50 -12.06 1.75
C GLU A 2 -19.01 -10.70 2.27
N PRO A 3 -18.19 -9.63 2.31
CA PRO A 3 -18.71 -8.31 2.61
C PRO A 3 -19.80 -8.04 1.58
N GLU A 4 -21.02 -7.75 2.04
CA GLU A 4 -22.13 -7.34 1.18
C GLU A 4 -21.59 -6.31 0.19
N LYS A 5 -21.80 -6.59 -1.11
CA LYS A 5 -21.42 -5.67 -2.17
C LYS A 5 -22.07 -4.34 -1.85
N VAL A 6 -21.25 -3.33 -1.55
CA VAL A 6 -21.72 -1.94 -1.43
C VAL A 6 -22.48 -1.65 -2.71
N ASP A 7 -23.78 -1.42 -2.58
CA ASP A 7 -24.67 -1.13 -3.70
C ASP A 7 -24.14 0.15 -4.38
N PRO A 8 -23.67 0.07 -5.63
CA PRO A 8 -23.12 1.22 -6.34
C PRO A 8 -24.19 2.29 -6.68
N THR A 9 -25.46 2.04 -6.34
CA THR A 9 -26.58 2.97 -6.55
C THR A 9 -27.11 3.60 -5.26
N ASN A 10 -26.54 3.28 -4.09
CA ASN A 10 -27.00 3.87 -2.83
C ASN A 10 -26.48 5.31 -2.67
N ASP A 11 -27.38 6.25 -2.92
CA ASP A 11 -27.24 7.70 -2.73
C ASP A 11 -27.31 8.08 -1.23
N TYR A 12 -26.50 7.43 -0.38
CA TYR A 12 -26.33 7.86 1.02
C TYR A 12 -25.13 8.79 1.12
N ASP A 13 -25.34 9.98 1.68
CA ASP A 13 -24.24 10.86 2.07
C ASP A 13 -23.45 10.18 3.20
N GLU A 14 -22.14 10.00 3.04
CA GLU A 14 -21.27 9.44 4.08
C GLU A 14 -21.30 10.29 5.36
N LEU A 15 -21.70 11.57 5.27
CA LEU A 15 -21.90 12.46 6.40
C LEU A 15 -23.13 12.11 7.26
N ASP A 16 -24.09 11.37 6.70
CA ASP A 16 -25.27 10.88 7.43
C ASP A 16 -25.00 9.59 8.22
N CYS A 17 -23.76 9.08 8.18
CA CYS A 17 -23.37 7.88 8.91
C CYS A 17 -23.57 8.06 10.42
N ILE A 18 -24.35 7.16 11.03
CA ILE A 18 -24.51 7.14 12.48
C ILE A 18 -23.24 6.56 13.08
N LEU A 19 -22.62 7.27 14.02
CA LEU A 19 -21.41 6.81 14.72
C LEU A 19 -21.76 5.76 15.79
N ASP A 20 -22.18 4.58 15.33
CA ASP A 20 -22.40 3.37 16.11
C ASP A 20 -21.41 2.27 15.68
N PHE A 21 -21.27 1.21 16.49
CA PHE A 21 -20.32 0.13 16.26
C PHE A 21 -20.52 -0.58 14.90
N ASP A 22 -21.77 -0.76 14.49
CA ASP A 22 -22.13 -1.56 13.33
C ASP A 22 -22.54 -0.73 12.09
N ASP A 23 -23.11 0.47 12.26
CA ASP A 23 -23.68 1.24 11.13
C ASP A 23 -22.61 1.64 10.10
N VAL A 24 -21.39 1.95 10.55
CA VAL A 24 -20.25 2.27 9.68
C VAL A 24 -19.88 1.15 8.69
N ARG A 25 -20.27 -0.10 8.96
CA ARG A 25 -20.00 -1.24 8.06
C ARG A 25 -20.77 -1.13 6.75
N ARG A 26 -21.93 -0.46 6.75
CA ARG A 26 -22.73 -0.21 5.53
C ARG A 26 -21.98 0.65 4.52
N TYR A 27 -21.04 1.46 4.99
CA TYR A 27 -20.16 2.32 4.20
C TYR A 27 -18.83 1.63 3.83
N GLY A 28 -18.73 0.30 4.00
CA GLY A 28 -17.52 -0.44 3.66
C GLY A 28 -16.32 -0.17 4.58
N LEU A 29 -16.57 0.25 5.83
CA LEU A 29 -15.55 0.40 6.87
C LEU A 29 -15.50 -0.84 7.77
N LEU A 30 -14.36 -1.07 8.44
CA LEU A 30 -14.17 -2.21 9.36
C LEU A 30 -15.15 -2.18 10.55
N GLY A 31 -15.37 -1.00 11.12
CA GLY A 31 -16.11 -0.80 12.36
C GLY A 31 -15.66 0.45 13.09
N LEU A 32 -16.47 0.93 14.02
CA LEU A 32 -16.12 2.06 14.87
C LEU A 32 -15.31 1.56 16.07
N GLY A 33 -14.02 1.88 16.09
CA GLY A 33 -13.10 1.49 17.17
C GLY A 33 -13.26 2.37 18.41
N THR A 34 -12.30 3.28 18.61
CA THR A 34 -12.27 4.18 19.78
C THR A 34 -13.15 5.42 19.66
N ALA A 35 -13.93 5.53 18.57
CA ALA A 35 -14.63 6.76 18.16
C ALA A 35 -13.72 8.00 18.05
N ALA A 36 -12.42 7.81 17.85
CA ALA A 36 -11.46 8.89 17.57
C ALA A 36 -11.58 9.35 16.11
N ALA A 37 -12.56 10.21 15.84
CA ALA A 37 -12.75 10.79 14.52
C ALA A 37 -11.61 11.77 14.18
N VAL A 38 -11.01 11.60 12.99
CA VAL A 38 -9.97 12.49 12.45
C VAL A 38 -10.53 13.18 11.22
N VAL A 39 -10.60 14.51 11.26
CA VAL A 39 -11.05 15.32 10.13
C VAL A 39 -9.83 15.82 9.37
N ILE A 40 -9.77 15.53 8.08
CA ILE A 40 -8.70 15.96 7.18
C ILE A 40 -9.31 16.98 6.20
N PRO A 41 -8.80 18.23 6.15
CA PRO A 41 -9.34 19.24 5.25
C PRO A 41 -8.96 18.93 3.79
N GLU A 42 -9.77 19.41 2.85
CA GLU A 42 -9.51 19.29 1.39
C GLU A 42 -8.20 19.94 0.95
N SER A 43 -7.66 20.88 1.74
CA SER A 43 -6.35 21.50 1.47
C SER A 43 -5.16 20.57 1.74
N ALA A 44 -5.38 19.41 2.37
CA ALA A 44 -4.33 18.45 2.67
C ALA A 44 -4.05 17.54 1.48
N ASP A 45 -2.77 17.29 1.20
CA ASP A 45 -2.36 16.36 0.16
C ASP A 45 -2.63 14.91 0.60
N VAL A 46 -3.46 14.18 -0.15
CA VAL A 46 -3.81 12.79 0.18
C VAL A 46 -2.59 11.86 0.22
N ARG A 47 -1.53 12.19 -0.54
CA ARG A 47 -0.27 11.43 -0.53
C ARG A 47 0.45 11.56 0.81
N ASP A 48 0.39 12.73 1.43
CA ASP A 48 0.97 12.97 2.75
C ASP A 48 0.19 12.22 3.82
N VAL A 49 -1.14 12.17 3.69
CA VAL A 49 -2.00 11.35 4.56
C VAL A 49 -1.64 9.87 4.45
N LEU A 50 -1.55 9.34 3.23
CA LEU A 50 -1.19 7.95 2.97
C LEU A 50 0.18 7.61 3.58
N VAL A 51 1.19 8.46 3.35
CA VAL A 51 2.54 8.26 3.92
C VAL A 51 2.51 8.29 5.43
N ASN A 52 1.75 9.21 6.05
CA ASN A 52 1.66 9.32 7.50
C ASN A 52 1.04 8.06 8.12
N VAL A 53 -0.07 7.56 7.55
CA VAL A 53 -0.73 6.33 8.01
C VAL A 53 0.21 5.13 7.87
N CYS A 54 0.80 4.93 6.69
CA CYS A 54 1.73 3.83 6.46
C CYS A 54 2.94 3.89 7.41
N ARG A 55 3.49 5.09 7.64
CA ARG A 55 4.62 5.30 8.53
C ARG A 55 4.30 4.91 9.96
N PHE A 56 3.14 5.33 10.47
CA PHE A 56 2.70 4.98 11.82
C PHE A 56 2.67 3.47 12.03
N TYR A 57 1.95 2.74 11.16
CA TYR A 57 1.83 1.28 11.29
C TYR A 57 3.14 0.52 11.03
N ALA A 58 4.04 1.05 10.20
CA ALA A 58 5.37 0.47 10.01
C ALA A 58 6.26 0.63 11.26
N MET A 59 6.17 1.78 11.95
CA MET A 59 6.96 2.07 13.15
C MET A 59 6.41 1.38 14.41
N GLU A 60 5.08 1.26 14.53
CA GLU A 60 4.41 0.66 15.68
C GLU A 60 4.18 -0.85 15.53
N SER A 61 4.60 -1.45 14.42
CA SER A 61 4.56 -2.90 14.27
C SER A 61 5.54 -3.55 15.24
N CYS A 62 5.05 -4.44 16.12
CA CYS A 62 5.89 -5.23 17.01
C CYS A 62 6.78 -6.25 16.28
N GLY A 63 6.54 -6.47 14.98
CA GLY A 63 7.35 -7.33 14.13
C GLY A 63 7.15 -8.84 14.33
N GLN A 64 6.17 -9.30 15.12
CA GLN A 64 5.99 -10.74 15.37
C GLN A 64 5.50 -11.51 14.13
N CYS A 65 4.44 -11.03 13.48
CA CYS A 65 3.88 -11.66 12.28
C CYS A 65 4.60 -11.15 11.03
N THR A 66 5.02 -12.05 10.13
CA THR A 66 5.67 -11.68 8.86
C THR A 66 4.81 -10.73 8.02
N HIS A 67 3.51 -11.00 7.88
CA HIS A 67 2.60 -10.15 7.10
C HIS A 67 2.55 -8.70 7.64
N CYS A 68 2.61 -8.53 8.96
CA CYS A 68 2.61 -7.21 9.58
C CYS A 68 3.99 -6.53 9.51
N ARG A 69 5.06 -7.27 9.82
CA ARG A 69 6.44 -6.76 9.82
C ARG A 69 6.88 -6.30 8.42
N GLU A 70 6.71 -7.18 7.44
CA GLU A 70 7.15 -6.93 6.07
C GLU A 70 6.11 -6.11 5.30
N GLY A 71 4.82 -6.42 5.46
CA GLY A 71 3.75 -5.75 4.73
C GLY A 71 3.62 -4.27 5.07
N CYS A 72 3.61 -3.89 6.36
CA CYS A 72 3.56 -2.47 6.75
C CYS A 72 4.77 -1.69 6.22
N THR A 73 5.97 -2.28 6.33
CA THR A 73 7.21 -1.67 5.82
C THR A 73 7.16 -1.51 4.31
N TRP A 74 6.62 -2.48 3.58
CA TRP A 74 6.52 -2.42 2.13
C TRP A 74 5.51 -1.38 1.65
N MET A 75 4.32 -1.34 2.26
CA MET A 75 3.32 -0.30 1.99
C MET A 75 3.88 1.10 2.26
N TYR A 76 4.65 1.27 3.34
CA TYR A 76 5.32 2.53 3.62
C TYR A 76 6.32 2.92 2.53
N LYS A 77 7.18 2.01 2.08
CA LYS A 77 8.12 2.27 0.97
C LYS A 77 7.41 2.65 -0.33
N ILE A 78 6.29 1.99 -0.63
CA ILE A 78 5.47 2.31 -1.80
C ILE A 78 4.85 3.70 -1.66
N ALA A 79 4.22 4.00 -0.52
CA ALA A 79 3.62 5.31 -0.26
C ALA A 79 4.64 6.45 -0.34
N GLN A 80 5.84 6.26 0.24
CA GLN A 80 6.93 7.24 0.13
C GLN A 80 7.32 7.48 -1.32
N ARG A 81 7.46 6.42 -2.12
CA ARG A 81 7.83 6.52 -3.53
C ARG A 81 6.74 7.22 -4.36
N ILE A 82 5.46 7.00 -4.07
CA ILE A 82 4.34 7.73 -4.69
C ILE A 82 4.44 9.22 -4.34
N ARG A 83 4.67 9.56 -3.07
CA ARG A 83 4.83 10.94 -2.61
C ARG A 83 6.03 11.64 -3.26
N GLU A 84 7.14 10.94 -3.44
CA GLU A 84 8.38 11.44 -4.07
C GLU A 84 8.27 11.67 -5.58
N GLY A 85 7.11 11.42 -6.19
CA GLY A 85 6.93 11.60 -7.64
C GLY A 85 7.54 10.46 -8.48
N ALA A 86 7.67 9.27 -7.89
CA ALA A 86 8.24 8.08 -8.54
C ALA A 86 7.30 6.85 -8.43
N GLY A 87 6.00 7.11 -8.33
CA GLY A 87 4.95 6.10 -8.25
C GLY A 87 4.71 5.41 -9.59
N ARG A 88 4.15 4.21 -9.56
CA ARG A 88 3.70 3.45 -10.73
C ARG A 88 2.22 3.18 -10.57
N LEU A 89 1.46 3.12 -11.66
CA LEU A 89 0.04 2.78 -11.59
C LEU A 89 -0.19 1.41 -10.90
N VAL A 90 0.68 0.44 -11.19
CA VAL A 90 0.68 -0.88 -10.53
C VAL A 90 0.88 -0.80 -9.02
N ASP A 91 1.47 0.27 -8.49
CA ASP A 91 1.66 0.42 -7.06
C ASP A 91 0.33 0.61 -6.31
N LEU A 92 -0.68 1.21 -6.95
CA LEU A 92 -2.00 1.38 -6.35
C LEU A 92 -2.72 0.04 -6.24
N ASP A 93 -2.64 -0.79 -7.28
CA ASP A 93 -3.18 -2.14 -7.26
C ASP A 93 -2.45 -3.00 -6.23
N LEU A 94 -1.12 -2.87 -6.17
CA LEU A 94 -0.28 -3.58 -5.23
C LEU A 94 -0.57 -3.21 -3.78
N LEU A 95 -0.79 -1.92 -3.47
CA LEU A 95 -1.22 -1.50 -2.14
C LEU A 95 -2.54 -2.18 -1.75
N VAL A 96 -3.53 -2.17 -2.64
CA VAL A 96 -4.82 -2.83 -2.38
C VAL A 96 -4.64 -4.34 -2.20
N GLU A 97 -3.87 -5.01 -3.05
CA GLU A 97 -3.57 -6.44 -2.96
C GLU A 97 -2.88 -6.79 -1.63
N VAL A 98 -1.88 -6.01 -1.22
CA VAL A 98 -1.18 -6.21 0.06
C VAL A 98 -2.16 -6.06 1.22
N THR A 99 -3.02 -5.03 1.20
CA THR A 99 -4.03 -4.84 2.25
C THR A 99 -5.10 -5.93 2.27
N GLN A 100 -5.42 -6.57 1.13
CA GLN A 100 -6.34 -7.71 1.08
C GLN A 100 -5.69 -8.98 1.63
N ASN A 101 -4.39 -9.13 1.43
CA ASN A 101 -3.60 -10.25 1.92
C ASN A 101 -3.13 -10.07 3.38
N MET A 102 -3.29 -8.87 3.94
CA MET A 102 -3.02 -8.54 5.34
C MET A 102 -4.33 -8.48 6.13
N GLY A 103 -4.30 -8.91 7.39
CA GLY A 103 -5.47 -8.83 8.26
C GLY A 103 -6.29 -10.12 8.31
N MET A 104 -7.59 -9.96 8.53
CA MET A 104 -8.61 -10.92 8.99
C MET A 104 -8.85 -12.18 8.13
N MET A 105 -7.92 -12.55 7.25
CA MET A 105 -7.77 -13.95 6.85
C MET A 105 -7.46 -14.79 8.10
N PRO A 106 -8.29 -15.78 8.45
CA PRO A 106 -8.09 -16.59 9.65
C PRO A 106 -6.68 -17.20 9.69
N GLY A 107 -5.88 -16.83 10.70
CA GLY A 107 -4.59 -17.46 11.01
C GLY A 107 -3.32 -16.79 10.46
N MET A 108 -3.42 -15.64 9.78
CA MET A 108 -2.25 -14.96 9.19
C MET A 108 -1.59 -13.93 10.12
N ASN A 109 -2.33 -13.40 11.09
CA ASN A 109 -1.93 -12.35 12.03
C ASN A 109 -2.21 -12.77 13.49
N ILE A 110 -1.44 -12.22 14.43
CA ILE A 110 -1.55 -12.52 15.88
C ILE A 110 -2.46 -11.51 16.57
N CYS A 111 -2.46 -10.25 16.12
CA CYS A 111 -3.25 -9.16 16.70
C CYS A 111 -3.90 -8.27 15.62
N GLY A 112 -4.83 -7.42 16.05
CA GLY A 112 -5.60 -6.52 15.18
C GLY A 112 -4.83 -5.32 14.61
N LEU A 113 -3.52 -5.16 14.89
CA LEU A 113 -2.74 -4.06 14.32
C LEU A 113 -2.66 -4.14 12.80
N SER A 114 -2.53 -5.35 12.27
CA SER A 114 -2.49 -5.57 10.82
C SER A 114 -3.81 -5.23 10.13
N ASP A 115 -4.96 -5.49 10.77
CA ASP A 115 -6.26 -4.99 10.31
C ASP A 115 -6.31 -3.46 10.36
N GLY A 116 -5.82 -2.90 11.48
CA GLY A 116 -5.68 -1.45 11.65
C GLY A 116 -4.83 -0.81 10.54
N ALA A 117 -3.79 -1.48 10.03
CA ALA A 117 -2.98 -0.98 8.93
C ALA A 117 -3.69 -1.15 7.57
N ALA A 118 -4.29 -2.32 7.33
CA ALA A 118 -4.84 -2.69 6.03
C ALA A 118 -6.04 -1.81 5.62
N TRP A 119 -6.99 -1.60 6.53
CA TRP A 119 -8.24 -0.89 6.23
C TRP A 119 -8.08 0.59 5.85
N PRO A 120 -7.38 1.44 6.61
CA PRO A 120 -7.25 2.84 6.25
C PRO A 120 -6.45 3.02 4.94
N ILE A 121 -5.41 2.22 4.70
CA ILE A 121 -4.64 2.28 3.46
C ILE A 121 -5.52 1.89 2.27
N ARG A 122 -6.28 0.79 2.40
CA ARG A 122 -7.22 0.34 1.37
C ARG A 122 -8.25 1.41 1.05
N THR A 123 -8.93 1.95 2.06
CA THR A 123 -9.99 2.95 1.89
C THR A 123 -9.43 4.23 1.26
N LEU A 124 -8.26 4.71 1.71
CA LEU A 124 -7.60 5.88 1.12
C LEU A 124 -7.31 5.66 -0.37
N VAL A 125 -6.69 4.54 -0.73
CA VAL A 125 -6.34 4.24 -2.13
C VAL A 125 -7.58 4.06 -3.00
N GLN A 126 -8.64 3.43 -2.48
CA GLN A 126 -9.88 3.23 -3.26
C GLN A 126 -10.67 4.53 -3.46
N LYS A 127 -10.81 5.34 -2.41
CA LYS A 127 -11.60 6.57 -2.46
C LYS A 127 -10.93 7.69 -3.26
N PHE A 128 -9.61 7.83 -3.12
CA PHE A 128 -8.83 8.88 -3.79
C PHE A 128 -8.00 8.34 -4.96
N ARG A 129 -8.40 7.20 -5.54
CA ARG A 129 -7.68 6.55 -6.65
C ARG A 129 -7.39 7.51 -7.78
N GLU A 130 -8.39 8.29 -8.19
CA GLU A 130 -8.28 9.21 -9.32
C GLU A 130 -7.21 10.28 -9.07
N GLU A 131 -7.11 10.80 -7.86
CA GLU A 131 -6.09 11.79 -7.47
C GLU A 131 -4.68 11.18 -7.51
N PHE A 132 -4.51 9.96 -7.00
CA PHE A 132 -3.24 9.24 -7.08
C PHE A 132 -2.85 8.95 -8.53
N GLU A 133 -3.79 8.49 -9.36
CA GLU A 133 -3.53 8.21 -10.77
C GLU A 133 -3.17 9.47 -11.55
N ALA A 134 -3.88 10.58 -11.32
CA ALA A 134 -3.57 11.87 -11.93
C ALA A 134 -2.16 12.31 -11.56
N HIS A 135 -1.78 12.17 -10.28
CA HIS A 135 -0.44 12.49 -9.83
C HIS A 135 0.63 11.60 -10.50
N ILE A 136 0.41 10.28 -10.56
CA ILE A 136 1.34 9.34 -11.20
C ILE A 136 1.49 9.62 -12.70
N LYS A 137 0.39 9.91 -13.40
CA LYS A 137 0.41 10.24 -14.84
C LYS A 137 1.12 11.56 -15.15
N ALA A 138 1.16 12.49 -14.19
CA ALA A 138 1.87 13.77 -14.32
C ALA A 138 3.40 13.65 -14.11
N GLN A 139 3.88 12.50 -13.62
CA GLN A 139 5.32 12.27 -13.39
C GLN A 139 6.06 12.00 -14.71
N PRO A 140 7.38 12.25 -14.77
CA PRO A 140 8.20 11.80 -15.89
C PRO A 140 8.09 10.27 -16.05
N PRO A 141 7.98 9.75 -17.28
CA PRO A 141 7.73 8.32 -17.52
C PRO A 141 8.82 7.40 -16.97
N ASP A 142 10.03 7.91 -16.76
CA ASP A 142 11.20 7.19 -16.24
C ASP A 142 11.45 7.40 -14.74
N ALA A 143 10.68 8.27 -14.06
CA ALA A 143 10.92 8.67 -12.68
C ALA A 143 10.95 7.48 -11.72
N ALA A 144 9.98 6.57 -11.85
CA ALA A 144 9.91 5.36 -11.03
C ALA A 144 11.13 4.45 -11.22
N LEU A 145 11.52 4.18 -12.47
CA LEU A 145 12.65 3.30 -12.77
C LEU A 145 13.97 3.91 -12.29
N LYS A 146 14.15 5.21 -12.49
CA LYS A 146 15.31 5.96 -12.00
C LYS A 146 15.43 5.85 -10.48
N ARG A 147 14.35 6.10 -9.75
CA ARG A 147 14.33 6.01 -8.29
C ARG A 147 14.62 4.60 -7.80
N ILE A 148 14.05 3.57 -8.42
CA ILE A 148 14.27 2.18 -8.03
C ILE A 148 15.75 1.79 -8.23
N ARG A 149 16.38 2.24 -9.32
CA ARG A 149 17.82 2.04 -9.57
C ARG A 149 18.70 2.77 -8.55
N GLU A 150 18.32 3.97 -8.13
CA GLU A 150 19.04 4.72 -7.10
C GLU A 150 18.97 4.05 -5.72
N VAL A 151 17.82 3.45 -5.38
CA VAL A 151 17.62 2.79 -4.07
C VAL A 151 18.36 1.46 -3.97
N ASN A 152 18.47 0.71 -5.07
CA ASN A 152 19.17 -0.57 -5.09
C ASN A 152 20.03 -0.72 -6.35
N PRO A 153 21.15 0.03 -6.46
CA PRO A 153 21.98 0.02 -7.66
C PRO A 153 22.58 -1.36 -7.92
N ALA A 154 22.97 -2.06 -6.86
CA ALA A 154 23.57 -3.40 -6.94
C ALA A 154 22.67 -4.40 -7.68
N ALA A 155 21.34 -4.35 -7.47
CA ALA A 155 20.41 -5.22 -8.18
C ALA A 155 20.37 -4.98 -9.69
N TYR A 156 20.65 -3.76 -10.17
CA TYR A 156 20.60 -3.38 -11.58
C TYR A 156 21.97 -3.39 -12.27
N GLU A 157 23.04 -3.34 -11.50
CA GLU A 157 24.43 -3.44 -11.96
C GLU A 157 24.92 -4.89 -12.04
N LEU A 158 24.07 -5.87 -11.68
CA LEU A 158 24.41 -7.29 -11.76
C LEU A 158 24.89 -7.67 -13.17
N PRO A 159 26.04 -8.35 -13.31
CA PRO A 159 26.57 -8.76 -14.60
C PRO A 159 25.57 -9.55 -15.47
N ILE A 160 24.72 -10.34 -14.82
CA ILE A 160 23.64 -11.11 -15.47
C ILE A 160 22.65 -10.20 -16.19
N LEU A 161 22.25 -9.09 -15.57
CA LEU A 161 21.32 -8.13 -16.17
C LEU A 161 22.00 -7.24 -17.22
N GLN A 162 23.33 -7.13 -17.17
CA GLN A 162 24.15 -6.36 -18.11
C GLN A 162 24.60 -7.19 -19.32
N GLY A 163 24.19 -8.46 -19.43
CA GLY A 163 24.63 -9.37 -20.50
C GLY A 163 26.12 -9.74 -20.42
N ARG A 164 26.75 -9.52 -19.27
CA ARG A 164 28.17 -9.78 -18.99
C ARG A 164 28.44 -11.11 -18.30
N ALA A 165 27.40 -11.93 -18.14
CA ALA A 165 27.51 -13.26 -17.57
C ALA A 165 27.30 -14.33 -18.65
N THR A 166 28.25 -15.24 -18.82
CA THR A 166 28.17 -16.40 -19.71
C THR A 166 28.19 -17.69 -18.89
N GLN A 167 27.65 -18.79 -19.44
CA GLN A 167 27.64 -20.06 -18.72
C GLN A 167 29.01 -20.74 -18.83
N ALA A 168 29.58 -21.12 -17.69
CA ALA A 168 30.87 -21.80 -17.64
C ALA A 168 30.82 -23.15 -18.38
N PRO A 169 31.91 -23.58 -19.04
CA PRO A 169 31.98 -24.92 -19.64
C PRO A 169 31.75 -26.01 -18.58
N GLY A 170 30.66 -26.79 -18.70
CA GLY A 170 30.28 -27.80 -17.71
C GLY A 170 29.14 -27.41 -16.76
N GLY A 171 28.63 -26.17 -16.85
CA GLY A 171 27.22 -25.88 -16.59
C GLY A 171 26.74 -25.68 -15.15
N THR A 172 27.60 -25.53 -14.14
CA THR A 172 27.15 -25.30 -12.75
C THR A 172 27.29 -23.86 -12.25
N TYR A 173 28.04 -23.01 -12.96
CA TYR A 173 28.30 -21.62 -12.56
C TYR A 173 28.29 -20.67 -13.76
N LEU A 174 28.14 -19.37 -13.48
CA LEU A 174 28.28 -18.29 -14.46
C LEU A 174 29.68 -17.68 -14.36
N GLU A 175 30.30 -17.46 -15.52
CA GLU A 175 31.51 -16.66 -15.67
C GLU A 175 31.12 -15.22 -15.98
N VAL A 176 31.86 -14.26 -15.43
CA VAL A 176 31.62 -12.83 -15.60
C VAL A 176 32.87 -12.20 -16.21
N GLU A 177 32.70 -11.44 -17.30
CA GLU A 177 33.76 -10.61 -17.90
C GLU A 177 34.08 -9.36 -17.07
#